data_AF-H1S1E1-F1
#
_entry.id   AF-H1S1E1-F1
#
_cell.length_a   1.000
_cell.length_b   1.000
_cell.length_c   1.000
_cell.angle_alpha   90.00
_cell.angle_beta   90.00
_cell.angle_gamma   90.00
#
_symmetry.space_group_name_H-M   'P 1'
#
loop_
_entity.id
_entity.type
_entity.pdbx_description
1 polymer ?
#
loop_
_entity_poly.entity_id
_entity_poly.type
_entity_poly.pdbx_seq_one_letter_code
_entity_poly.pdbx_strand_id
1 'polypeptide(L)'
;MNYRIGQIVPSSNITMEREVPAIFAGRMRQLPERFSFHSSRVRLHRVVAQELERMNRDMGRCALELAELTRTVVEYIESEGIEVKDAINFSILDNLEVGERDPLQLLEDVTRLDTAGVDTVVLSACVQMPSFAAIERAQLALGVPVTSTAVCTARQMMRRLGLEAVAPDAGAYLGSKAGLV
;
A
#
# COMPACT_ATOMS: atom_id res chain seq x y z
N MET A 1 -8.32 -1.67 -26.32
CA MET A 1 -7.27 -2.69 -26.18
C MET A 1 -7.48 -3.43 -24.87
N ASN A 2 -7.26 -4.75 -24.83
CA ASN A 2 -7.53 -5.59 -23.65
C ASN A 2 -6.21 -6.10 -23.05
N TYR A 3 -6.02 -5.89 -21.76
CA TYR A 3 -4.82 -6.32 -21.00
C TYR A 3 -5.18 -7.36 -19.95
N ARG A 4 -4.24 -8.26 -19.67
CA ARG A 4 -4.34 -9.27 -18.61
C ARG A 4 -3.25 -8.99 -17.59
N ILE A 5 -3.64 -8.73 -16.35
CA ILE A 5 -2.72 -8.47 -15.24
C ILE A 5 -2.65 -9.72 -14.38
N GLY A 6 -1.44 -10.26 -14.24
CA GLY A 6 -1.15 -11.34 -13.30
C GLY A 6 -0.70 -10.78 -11.96
N GLN A 7 -1.27 -11.26 -10.85
CA GLN A 7 -0.84 -10.91 -9.49
C GLN A 7 -0.34 -12.17 -8.78
N ILE A 8 0.88 -12.11 -8.23
CA ILE A 8 1.38 -13.12 -7.30
C ILE A 8 1.21 -12.53 -5.90
N VAL A 9 0.35 -13.13 -5.09
CA VAL A 9 -0.02 -12.58 -3.78
C VAL A 9 0.15 -13.64 -2.68
N PRO A 10 0.47 -13.23 -1.43
CA PRO A 10 0.38 -14.12 -0.28
C PRO A 10 -1.03 -14.72 -0.15
N SER A 11 -1.13 -15.95 0.34
CA SER A 11 -2.44 -16.62 0.48
C SER A 11 -3.42 -15.88 1.39
N SER A 12 -2.92 -15.11 2.36
CA SER A 12 -3.69 -14.27 3.27
C SER A 12 -3.89 -12.83 2.77
N ASN A 13 -3.26 -12.45 1.65
CA ASN A 13 -3.43 -11.10 1.12
C ASN A 13 -4.78 -10.98 0.42
N ILE A 14 -5.51 -9.91 0.74
CA ILE A 14 -6.79 -9.58 0.11
C ILE A 14 -6.78 -8.17 -0.49
N THR A 15 -5.90 -7.31 -0.02
CA THR A 15 -5.90 -5.89 -0.36
C THR A 15 -5.38 -5.63 -1.77
N MET A 16 -4.33 -6.33 -2.23
CA MET A 16 -3.83 -6.13 -3.60
C MET A 16 -4.84 -6.60 -4.65
N GLU A 17 -5.63 -7.63 -4.33
CA GLU A 17 -6.70 -8.15 -5.19
C GLU A 17 -7.97 -7.27 -5.15
N ARG A 18 -8.00 -6.25 -4.28
CA ARG A 18 -9.10 -5.26 -4.18
C ARG A 18 -8.68 -3.91 -4.73
N GLU A 19 -7.58 -3.34 -4.23
CA GLU A 19 -7.17 -1.97 -4.52
C GLU A 19 -6.63 -1.81 -5.93
N VAL A 20 -5.78 -2.73 -6.41
CA VAL A 20 -5.24 -2.63 -7.78
C VAL A 20 -6.40 -2.70 -8.79
N PRO A 21 -7.31 -3.69 -8.75
CA PRO A 21 -8.48 -3.67 -9.61
C PRO A 21 -9.36 -2.43 -9.47
N ALA A 22 -9.53 -1.89 -8.26
CA ALA A 22 -10.32 -0.67 -8.04
C ALA A 22 -9.70 0.57 -8.71
N ILE A 23 -8.37 0.74 -8.62
CA ILE A 23 -7.63 1.81 -9.30
C ILE A 23 -7.83 1.71 -10.82
N PHE A 24 -7.63 0.52 -11.39
CA PHE A 24 -7.84 0.30 -12.83
C PHE A 24 -9.31 0.41 -13.23
N ALA A 25 -10.26 0.08 -12.35
CA ALA A 25 -11.68 0.31 -12.60
C ALA A 25 -11.99 1.80 -12.70
N GLY A 26 -11.36 2.63 -11.85
CA GLY A 26 -11.40 4.09 -11.97
C GLY A 26 -10.95 4.55 -13.35
N ARG A 27 -9.79 4.08 -13.80
CA ARG A 27 -9.27 4.36 -15.14
C ARG A 27 -10.23 3.92 -16.25
N MET A 28 -10.76 2.70 -16.20
CA MET A 28 -11.63 2.13 -17.24
C MET A 28 -12.94 2.89 -17.42
N ARG A 29 -13.38 3.68 -16.42
CA ARG A 29 -14.53 4.59 -16.56
C ARG A 29 -14.24 5.78 -17.46
N GLN A 30 -12.97 6.18 -17.60
CA GLN A 30 -12.57 7.39 -18.32
C GLN A 30 -11.82 7.09 -19.62
N LEU A 31 -11.18 5.93 -19.73
CA LEU A 31 -10.28 5.58 -20.83
C LEU A 31 -10.67 4.26 -21.54
N PRO A 32 -10.28 4.06 -22.81
CA PRO A 32 -10.77 2.96 -23.63
C PRO A 32 -10.12 1.60 -23.35
N GLU A 33 -9.01 1.55 -22.61
CA GLU A 33 -8.38 0.28 -22.24
C GLU A 33 -9.28 -0.55 -21.33
N ARG A 34 -9.16 -1.88 -21.40
CA ARG A 34 -9.85 -2.82 -20.52
C ARG A 34 -8.86 -3.78 -19.89
N PHE A 35 -9.10 -4.15 -18.63
CA PHE A 35 -8.20 -4.98 -17.85
C PHE A 35 -8.96 -6.16 -17.23
N SER A 36 -8.29 -7.31 -17.20
CA SER A 36 -8.72 -8.47 -16.40
C SER A 36 -7.59 -8.85 -15.45
N PHE A 37 -7.95 -9.27 -14.24
CA PHE A 37 -6.99 -9.58 -13.17
C PHE A 37 -7.03 -11.07 -12.87
N HIS A 38 -5.84 -11.67 -12.75
CA HIS A 38 -5.65 -13.11 -12.56
C HIS A 38 -4.62 -13.32 -11.47
N SER A 39 -5.00 -13.98 -10.38
CA SER A 39 -4.12 -14.15 -9.23
C SER A 39 -3.59 -15.56 -9.09
N SER A 40 -2.34 -15.68 -8.66
CA SER A 40 -1.76 -16.91 -8.13
C SER A 40 -1.35 -16.67 -6.68
N ARG A 41 -1.68 -17.62 -5.80
CA ARG A 41 -1.44 -17.49 -4.36
C ARG A 41 -0.25 -18.32 -3.93
N VAL A 42 0.70 -17.67 -3.24
CA VAL A 42 1.85 -18.35 -2.62
C VAL A 42 1.55 -18.55 -1.14
N ARG A 43 1.69 -19.79 -0.65
CA ARG A 43 1.55 -20.10 0.78
C ARG A 43 2.83 -19.74 1.52
N LEU A 44 2.72 -18.85 2.49
CA LEU A 44 3.75 -18.62 3.52
C LEU A 44 3.48 -19.60 4.68
N HIS A 45 3.96 -20.84 4.52
CA HIS A 45 4.04 -21.94 5.50
C HIS A 45 2.75 -22.38 6.28
N ARG A 46 2.77 -23.62 6.77
CA ARG A 46 1.60 -24.38 7.26
C ARG A 46 1.35 -24.05 8.74
N VAL A 47 0.14 -23.63 9.10
CA VAL A 47 -0.23 -23.30 10.49
C VAL A 47 -0.81 -24.54 11.20
N VAL A 48 -0.25 -24.90 12.37
CA VAL A 48 -0.74 -25.98 13.26
C VAL A 48 -1.09 -25.35 14.62
N ALA A 49 -2.18 -25.77 15.27
CA ALA A 49 -2.71 -25.13 16.50
C ALA A 49 -1.67 -24.99 17.64
N GLN A 50 -0.79 -25.99 17.82
CA GLN A 50 0.30 -25.92 18.81
C GLN A 50 1.38 -24.88 18.46
N GLU A 51 1.63 -24.61 17.18
CA GLU A 51 2.55 -23.54 16.77
C GLU A 51 1.91 -22.16 16.97
N LEU A 52 0.58 -22.06 16.87
CA LEU A 52 -0.17 -20.84 17.14
C LEU A 52 -0.08 -20.41 18.62
N GLU A 53 -0.19 -21.37 19.55
CA GLU A 53 0.00 -21.10 20.99
C GLU A 53 1.43 -20.68 21.33
N ARG A 54 2.42 -21.20 20.59
CA ARG A 54 3.82 -20.83 20.73
C ARG A 54 4.09 -19.43 20.16
N MET A 55 3.49 -19.10 19.01
CA MET A 55 3.50 -17.77 18.42
C MET A 55 2.85 -16.71 19.35
N ASN A 56 1.75 -17.05 20.02
CA ASN A 56 1.11 -16.16 21.00
C ASN A 56 2.00 -15.85 22.22
N ARG A 57 2.92 -16.76 22.60
CA ARG A 57 3.92 -16.49 23.66
C ARG A 57 5.08 -15.62 23.19
N ASP A 58 5.33 -15.56 21.88
CA ASP A 58 6.39 -14.77 21.27
C ASP A 58 5.95 -13.32 20.96
N MET A 59 4.74 -12.87 21.34
CA MET A 59 4.22 -11.53 21.05
C MET A 59 5.21 -10.38 21.34
N GLY A 60 5.96 -10.44 22.46
CA GLY A 60 6.98 -9.44 22.80
C GLY A 60 8.20 -9.45 21.86
N ARG A 61 8.59 -10.64 21.39
CA ARG A 61 9.62 -10.82 20.35
C ARG A 61 9.10 -10.34 18.99
N CYS A 62 7.84 -10.63 18.66
CA CYS A 62 7.26 -10.20 17.40
C CYS A 62 7.11 -8.67 17.31
N ALA A 63 6.85 -7.98 18.43
CA ALA A 63 6.89 -6.52 18.46
C ALA A 63 8.28 -5.95 18.13
N LEU A 64 9.34 -6.59 18.64
CA LEU A 64 10.73 -6.24 18.28
C LEU A 64 11.01 -6.55 16.80
N GLU A 65 10.58 -7.71 16.29
CA GLU A 65 10.73 -8.10 14.89
C GLU A 65 9.97 -7.15 13.94
N LEU A 66 8.81 -6.63 14.35
CA LEU A 66 8.08 -5.61 13.57
C LEU A 66 8.82 -4.28 13.53
N ALA A 67 9.43 -3.84 14.64
CA ALA A 67 10.28 -2.65 14.64
C ALA A 67 11.49 -2.84 13.73
N GLU A 68 12.10 -4.03 13.73
CA GLU A 68 13.15 -4.40 12.78
C GLU A 68 12.66 -4.43 11.33
N LEU A 69 11.42 -4.86 11.06
CA LEU A 69 10.82 -4.85 9.73
C LEU A 69 10.61 -3.41 9.22
N THR A 70 10.08 -2.51 10.05
CA THR A 70 9.98 -1.08 9.68
C THR A 70 11.35 -0.50 9.37
N ARG A 71 12.35 -0.75 10.23
CA ARG A 71 13.73 -0.32 9.97
C ARG A 71 14.26 -0.87 8.65
N THR A 72 14.01 -2.14 8.35
CA THR A 72 14.43 -2.77 7.08
C THR A 72 13.80 -2.08 5.86
N VAL A 73 12.52 -1.71 5.94
CA VAL A 73 11.84 -0.96 4.86
C VAL A 73 12.45 0.43 4.71
N VAL A 74 12.69 1.14 5.82
CA VAL A 74 13.32 2.47 5.82
C VAL A 74 14.71 2.40 5.21
N GLU A 75 15.57 1.50 5.69
CA GLU A 75 16.94 1.32 5.20
C GLU A 75 16.97 0.97 3.71
N TYR A 76 16.01 0.17 3.23
CA TYR A 76 15.89 -0.12 1.81
C TYR A 76 15.59 1.15 1.00
N ILE A 77 14.62 1.96 1.43
CA ILE A 77 14.28 3.22 0.75
C ILE A 77 15.47 4.19 0.75
N GLU A 78 16.17 4.31 1.88
CA GLU A 78 17.38 5.14 2.01
C GLU A 78 18.53 4.63 1.14
N SER A 79 18.69 3.31 0.98
CA SER A 79 19.69 2.72 0.10
C SER A 79 19.46 3.04 -1.38
N GLU A 80 18.22 3.37 -1.76
CA GLU A 80 17.85 3.85 -3.10
C GLU A 80 18.04 5.38 -3.25
N GLY A 81 18.65 6.04 -2.26
CA GLY A 81 18.96 7.47 -2.28
C GLY A 81 17.78 8.37 -1.93
N ILE A 82 16.76 7.84 -1.24
CA ILE A 82 15.56 8.58 -0.81
C ILE A 82 15.60 8.72 0.71
N GLU A 83 15.67 9.96 1.21
CA GLU A 83 15.62 10.21 2.65
C GLU A 83 14.24 9.87 3.23
N VAL A 84 14.21 9.18 4.37
CA VAL A 84 12.97 8.91 5.12
C VAL A 84 12.99 9.72 6.41
N LYS A 85 12.19 10.80 6.44
CA LYS A 85 12.14 11.72 7.58
C LYS A 85 11.51 11.10 8.84
N ASP A 86 10.38 10.40 8.67
CA ASP A 86 9.61 9.81 9.76
C ASP A 86 8.81 8.59 9.28
N ALA A 87 8.52 7.66 10.19
CA ALA A 87 7.79 6.43 9.91
C ALA A 87 6.99 5.93 11.12
N ILE A 88 5.78 5.43 10.88
CA ILE A 88 4.94 4.81 11.91
C ILE A 88 4.87 3.29 11.69
N ASN A 89 5.04 2.56 12.78
CA ASN A 89 4.69 1.15 12.87
C ASN A 89 3.43 0.99 13.74
N PHE A 90 2.44 0.26 13.23
CA PHE A 90 1.18 -0.01 13.93
C PHE A 90 1.23 -1.26 14.83
N SER A 91 2.33 -2.01 14.79
CA SER A 91 2.55 -3.21 15.60
C SER A 91 1.47 -4.29 15.46
N ILE A 92 0.90 -4.42 14.25
CA ILE A 92 -0.13 -5.43 13.94
C ILE A 92 0.54 -6.66 13.36
N LEU A 93 0.37 -7.79 14.05
CA LEU A 93 1.07 -9.05 13.74
C LEU A 93 0.29 -9.91 12.75
N ASP A 94 -1.03 -10.00 12.90
CA ASP A 94 -1.85 -10.80 12.00
C ASP A 94 -2.10 -10.04 10.70
N ASN A 95 -1.66 -10.62 9.58
CA ASN A 95 -1.89 -10.06 8.26
C ASN A 95 -3.39 -9.98 7.91
N LEU A 96 -4.27 -10.78 8.52
CA LEU A 96 -5.71 -10.63 8.37
C LEU A 96 -6.21 -9.35 9.05
N GLU A 97 -5.79 -9.08 10.29
CA GLU A 97 -6.12 -7.85 11.02
C GLU A 97 -5.61 -6.60 10.27
N VAL A 98 -4.41 -6.67 9.68
CA VAL A 98 -3.89 -5.59 8.80
C VAL A 98 -4.85 -5.30 7.64
N GLY A 99 -5.44 -6.34 7.04
CA GLY A 99 -6.36 -6.24 5.90
C GLY A 99 -7.79 -5.81 6.28
N GLU A 100 -8.14 -5.90 7.55
CA GLU A 100 -9.46 -5.54 8.09
C GLU A 100 -9.52 -4.11 8.62
N ARG A 101 -8.38 -3.43 8.79
CA ARG A 101 -8.34 -2.02 9.21
C ARG A 101 -9.20 -1.16 8.28
N ASP A 102 -9.90 -0.18 8.86
CA ASP A 102 -10.54 0.87 8.08
C ASP A 102 -9.46 1.71 7.37
N PRO A 103 -9.44 1.79 6.03
CA PRO A 103 -8.48 2.62 5.32
C PRO A 103 -8.56 4.10 5.70
N LEU A 104 -9.72 4.60 6.15
CA LEU A 104 -9.89 5.99 6.55
C LEU A 104 -9.22 6.32 7.88
N GLN A 105 -8.91 5.33 8.71
CA GLN A 105 -8.12 5.52 9.94
C GLN A 105 -6.73 6.09 9.65
N LEU A 106 -6.20 5.85 8.44
CA LEU A 106 -4.92 6.41 8.00
C LEU A 106 -4.91 7.95 7.93
N LEU A 107 -6.09 8.58 7.81
CA LEU A 107 -6.20 10.04 7.84
C LEU A 107 -5.90 10.61 9.23
N GLU A 108 -6.18 9.84 10.29
CA GLU A 108 -5.78 10.20 11.65
C GLU A 108 -4.34 9.77 11.91
N ASP A 109 -3.95 8.58 11.46
CA ASP A 109 -2.59 8.06 11.67
C ASP A 109 -1.51 8.98 11.10
N VAL A 110 -1.74 9.54 9.90
CA VAL A 110 -0.77 10.43 9.24
C VAL A 110 -0.52 11.73 9.99
N THR A 111 -1.44 12.15 10.87
CA THR A 111 -1.25 13.36 11.72
C THR A 111 -0.19 13.16 12.81
N ARG A 112 0.20 11.91 13.07
CA ARG A 112 1.26 11.55 14.02
C ARG A 112 2.65 11.55 13.39
N LEU A 113 2.76 11.69 12.07
CA LEU A 113 4.03 11.81 11.36
C LEU A 113 4.49 13.28 11.33
N ASP A 114 5.79 13.50 11.46
CA ASP A 114 6.40 14.77 11.06
C ASP A 114 6.48 14.86 9.52
N THR A 115 5.45 15.47 8.93
CA THR A 115 5.35 15.70 7.49
C THR A 115 5.87 17.08 7.04
N ALA A 116 6.44 17.88 7.95
CA ALA A 116 6.89 19.22 7.60
C ALA A 116 8.08 19.18 6.61
N GLY A 117 7.91 19.77 5.43
CA GLY A 117 8.98 19.86 4.43
C GLY A 117 9.30 18.55 3.70
N VAL A 118 8.44 17.52 3.80
CA VAL A 118 8.59 16.31 3.00
C VAL A 118 8.09 16.54 1.57
N ASP A 119 8.73 15.90 0.59
CA ASP A 119 8.28 15.96 -0.81
C ASP A 119 7.09 15.03 -1.09
N THR A 120 6.94 13.97 -0.29
CA THR A 120 5.84 13.00 -0.44
C THR A 120 5.57 12.25 0.86
N VAL A 121 4.36 11.68 0.96
CA VAL A 121 4.00 10.73 2.02
C VAL A 121 3.61 9.39 1.41
N VAL A 122 4.23 8.32 1.91
CA VAL A 122 3.79 6.94 1.65
C VAL A 122 2.78 6.55 2.73
N LEU A 123 1.48 6.67 2.43
CA LEU A 123 0.39 6.45 3.38
C LEU A 123 0.29 4.99 3.84
N SER A 124 0.68 4.06 2.97
CA SER A 124 0.82 2.64 3.31
C SER A 124 1.92 2.00 2.46
N ALA A 125 2.98 1.55 3.12
CA ALA A 125 4.05 0.75 2.50
C ALA A 125 3.73 -0.76 2.48
N CYS A 126 2.69 -1.20 3.20
CA CYS A 126 2.31 -2.61 3.29
C CYS A 126 1.32 -3.00 2.19
N VAL A 127 1.59 -4.11 1.48
CA VAL A 127 0.69 -4.66 0.44
C VAL A 127 -0.67 -5.14 0.98
N GLN A 128 -0.79 -5.35 2.28
CA GLN A 128 -2.03 -5.82 2.90
C GLN A 128 -2.83 -4.69 3.56
N MET A 129 -2.20 -3.58 3.92
CA MET A 129 -2.91 -2.51 4.62
C MET A 129 -3.72 -1.67 3.62
N PRO A 130 -5.06 -1.67 3.72
CA PRO A 130 -5.89 -0.90 2.80
C PRO A 130 -5.65 0.60 3.01
N SER A 131 -5.55 1.33 1.90
CA SER A 131 -5.17 2.75 1.86
C SER A 131 -5.84 3.53 0.75
N PHE A 132 -6.33 2.88 -0.31
CA PHE A 132 -6.77 3.54 -1.54
C PHE A 132 -7.85 4.59 -1.28
N ALA A 133 -8.82 4.29 -0.42
CA ALA A 133 -9.91 5.22 -0.08
C ALA A 133 -9.45 6.51 0.63
N ALA A 134 -8.25 6.51 1.22
CA ALA A 134 -7.69 7.63 1.96
C ALA A 134 -6.66 8.43 1.15
N ILE A 135 -6.16 7.93 0.02
CA ILE A 135 -5.05 8.55 -0.73
C ILE A 135 -5.35 10.01 -1.10
N GLU A 136 -6.43 10.29 -1.83
CA GLU A 136 -6.69 11.66 -2.29
C GLU A 136 -7.10 12.59 -1.14
N ARG A 137 -7.77 12.06 -0.12
CA ARG A 137 -8.13 12.82 1.09
C ARG A 137 -6.90 13.23 1.88
N ALA A 138 -5.95 12.32 2.06
CA ALA A 138 -4.67 12.60 2.71
C ALA A 138 -3.86 13.62 1.90
N GLN A 139 -3.82 13.49 0.57
CA GLN A 139 -3.14 14.46 -0.29
C GLN A 139 -3.74 15.86 -0.16
N LEU A 140 -5.07 15.97 -0.19
CA LEU A 140 -5.77 17.23 0.01
C LEU A 140 -5.46 17.85 1.38
N ALA A 141 -5.37 17.04 2.43
CA ALA A 141 -5.10 17.53 3.78
C ALA A 141 -3.63 17.96 3.98
N LEU A 142 -2.69 17.24 3.37
CA LEU A 142 -1.25 17.46 3.56
C LEU A 142 -0.66 18.49 2.59
N GLY A 143 -1.28 18.69 1.42
CA GLY A 143 -0.77 19.59 0.39
C GLY A 143 0.50 19.09 -0.32
N VAL A 144 0.88 17.82 -0.13
CA VAL A 144 2.00 17.16 -0.79
C VAL A 144 1.54 15.86 -1.45
N PRO A 145 2.21 15.38 -2.51
CA PRO A 145 1.90 14.10 -3.15
C PRO A 145 1.81 12.95 -2.13
N VAL A 146 0.76 12.14 -2.23
CA VAL A 146 0.57 10.95 -1.39
C VAL A 146 0.51 9.70 -2.27
N THR A 147 1.13 8.62 -1.80
CA THR A 147 1.14 7.32 -2.47
C THR A 147 0.96 6.15 -1.50
N SER A 148 0.82 4.96 -2.06
CA SER A 148 0.87 3.69 -1.33
C SER A 148 1.47 2.60 -2.21
N THR A 149 1.74 1.44 -1.65
CA THR A 149 2.23 0.29 -2.42
C THR A 149 1.27 -0.10 -3.55
N ALA A 150 -0.05 -0.03 -3.34
CA ALA A 150 -1.03 -0.32 -4.39
C ALA A 150 -0.98 0.72 -5.53
N VAL A 151 -0.89 2.01 -5.20
CA VAL A 151 -0.75 3.11 -6.17
C VAL A 151 0.55 2.99 -6.97
N CYS A 152 1.69 2.79 -6.30
CA CYS A 152 2.99 2.57 -6.94
C CYS A 152 2.95 1.35 -7.87
N THR A 153 2.34 0.25 -7.43
CA THR A 153 2.18 -0.97 -8.22
C THR A 153 1.37 -0.71 -9.48
N ALA A 154 0.21 -0.06 -9.36
CA ALA A 154 -0.64 0.27 -10.49
C ALA A 154 0.07 1.21 -11.48
N ARG A 155 0.78 2.24 -10.99
CA ARG A 155 1.59 3.14 -11.82
C ARG A 155 2.66 2.36 -12.61
N GLN A 156 3.38 1.44 -11.97
CA GLN A 156 4.41 0.65 -12.64
C GLN A 156 3.82 -0.29 -13.70
N MET A 157 2.65 -0.90 -13.42
CA MET A 157 1.93 -1.69 -14.42
C MET A 157 1.55 -0.84 -15.64
N MET A 158 0.97 0.35 -15.44
CA MET A 158 0.62 1.27 -16.54
C MET A 158 1.86 1.67 -17.36
N ARG A 159 2.96 2.04 -16.69
CA ARG A 159 4.23 2.37 -17.36
C ARG A 159 4.75 1.23 -18.22
N ARG A 160 4.76 -0.01 -17.71
CA ARG A 160 5.23 -1.19 -18.47
C ARG A 160 4.33 -1.51 -19.67
N LEU A 161 3.06 -1.14 -19.62
CA LEU A 161 2.11 -1.29 -20.72
C LEU A 161 2.15 -0.13 -21.73
N GLY A 162 3.01 0.88 -21.51
CA GLY A 162 3.07 2.09 -22.34
C GLY A 162 1.84 2.99 -22.17
N LEU A 163 1.13 2.87 -21.06
CA LEU A 163 -0.07 3.64 -20.76
C LEU A 163 0.26 4.85 -19.89
N GLU A 164 -0.46 5.95 -20.10
CA GLU A 164 -0.41 7.10 -19.22
C GLU A 164 -0.81 6.71 -17.80
N ALA A 165 -0.09 7.18 -16.78
CA ALA A 165 -0.35 6.86 -15.38
C ALA A 165 -1.48 7.73 -14.83
N VAL A 166 -2.72 7.41 -15.19
CA VAL A 166 -3.92 8.14 -14.78
C VAL A 166 -4.97 7.19 -14.22
N ALA A 167 -5.47 7.51 -13.02
CA ALA A 167 -6.64 6.91 -12.40
C ALA A 167 -7.30 7.93 -11.44
N PRO A 168 -8.63 8.09 -11.48
CA PRO A 168 -9.37 8.94 -10.55
C PRO A 168 -9.14 8.53 -9.09
N ASP A 169 -9.19 9.53 -8.20
CA ASP A 169 -9.16 9.36 -6.74
C ASP A 169 -7.89 8.67 -6.19
N ALA A 170 -6.85 8.54 -7.03
CA ALA A 170 -5.67 7.73 -6.76
C ALA A 170 -4.38 8.53 -6.50
N GLY A 171 -4.52 9.82 -6.20
CA GLY A 171 -3.42 10.72 -5.84
C GLY A 171 -2.55 11.15 -7.02
N ALA A 172 -1.54 11.96 -6.70
CA ALA A 172 -0.70 12.63 -7.69
C ALA A 172 0.14 11.68 -8.54
N TYR A 173 0.52 10.53 -7.97
CA TYR A 173 1.26 9.54 -8.71
C TYR A 173 0.44 8.83 -9.80
N LEU A 174 -0.87 9.04 -9.81
CA LEU A 174 -1.81 8.59 -10.84
C LEU A 174 -2.62 9.75 -11.44
N GLY A 175 -2.01 10.95 -11.51
CA GLY A 175 -2.50 12.05 -12.33
C GLY A 175 -3.36 13.11 -11.62
N SER A 176 -3.69 12.93 -10.34
CA SER A 176 -4.43 13.96 -9.59
C SER A 176 -3.55 15.18 -9.27
N LYS A 177 -4.11 16.38 -9.40
CA LYS A 177 -3.48 17.63 -8.92
C LYS A 177 -4.19 18.20 -7.69
N ALA A 178 -5.14 17.45 -7.12
CA ALA A 178 -5.97 17.92 -6.03
C ALA A 178 -5.12 18.26 -4.81
N GLY A 179 -5.26 19.51 -4.31
CA GLY A 179 -4.56 19.99 -3.11
C GLY A 179 -3.09 20.34 -3.30
N LEU A 180 -2.54 20.20 -4.51
CA LEU A 180 -1.15 20.53 -4.81
C LEU A 180 -1.04 21.91 -5.46
N VAL A 181 0.02 22.66 -5.12
CA VAL A 181 0.33 24.00 -5.67
C VAL A 181 1.23 23.88 -6.89
#